data_AF-A0A834H7G3-F1
#
_entry.id   AF-A0A834H7G3-F1
#
_cell.length_a   1.000
_cell.length_b   1.000
_cell.length_c   1.000
_cell.angle_alpha   90.00
_cell.angle_beta   90.00
_cell.angle_gamma   90.00
#
_symmetry.space_group_name_H-M   'P 1'
#
loop_
_entity.id
_entity.type
_entity.pdbx_description
1 polymer ?
#
loop_
_entity_poly.entity_id
_entity_poly.type
_entity_poly.pdbx_seq_one_letter_code
_entity_poly.pdbx_strand_id
1 'polypeptide(L)'
;MALALALPRFAAIQSRSQTYLRHVNEDGELHGFLEFSGEEIVSPYTKFQIETAKSTAAGNGDHGFVHIRCCYNNKCLVAKSISGDSYIIAGADEPNEDQSQSSCTLFEPIQIDGEGGTGSSSSSTTTTAARFRHVQLGRYLLYPIMSFGVKYRACLVAGLSYTNPEGYDIFDIMDWESLLILPKHVAFKGDNDGNVRIKNNHFGKFWRRSPNWIWADSNDTTNNNSDTLFSPVKVGDNIVALRNLGNNNFCKRLTADGKTNCLNAAISTISKETRMVVEELVISREIYNVNFRTLDATHARIYNQNIILLATQPATNTTQETHTSTLNLTYTDTKSRTWNGSVSLKLGVEISIESGIPLIEEGKIVVTTEFTGSYEWGETVSTENQVESDYMVPVPPMTKVTVSLLATQGSCDVPFSYTQRDTLMNGEQVIQNLDDGVYTGINCFNFYYDTKEEKL
;
A
#
# COMPACT_ATOMS: atom_id res chain seq x y z
N MET A 1 -29.00 -16.27 9.83
CA MET A 1 -28.21 -15.04 9.62
C MET A 1 -26.90 -15.51 9.00
N ALA A 2 -26.79 -15.48 7.67
CA ALA A 2 -25.55 -15.88 7.01
C ALA A 2 -24.46 -14.88 7.40
N LEU A 3 -23.26 -15.37 7.73
CA LEU A 3 -22.11 -14.50 7.98
C LEU A 3 -21.79 -13.76 6.67
N ALA A 4 -21.63 -12.44 6.74
CA ALA A 4 -21.15 -11.66 5.61
C ALA A 4 -19.70 -12.07 5.25
N LEU A 5 -19.39 -12.21 3.96
CA LEU A 5 -18.03 -12.41 3.48
C LEU A 5 -17.17 -11.19 3.85
N ALA A 6 -16.34 -11.32 4.87
CA ALA A 6 -15.42 -10.26 5.29
C ALA A 6 -14.16 -10.29 4.42
N LEU A 7 -14.09 -9.37 3.44
CA LEU A 7 -12.88 -9.14 2.66
C LEU A 7 -11.99 -8.10 3.37
N PRO A 8 -10.65 -8.26 3.35
CA PRO A 8 -9.75 -7.27 3.91
C PRO A 8 -9.75 -5.99 3.08
N ARG A 9 -9.50 -4.84 3.72
CA ARG A 9 -9.43 -3.54 3.04
C ARG A 9 -8.27 -3.51 2.04
N PHE A 10 -7.12 -4.06 2.42
CA PHE A 10 -5.98 -4.23 1.52
C PHE A 10 -5.70 -5.71 1.34
N ALA A 11 -5.56 -6.13 0.09
CA ALA A 11 -5.41 -7.54 -0.26
C ALA A 11 -4.29 -7.77 -1.25
N ALA A 12 -3.64 -8.93 -1.13
CA ALA A 12 -3.02 -9.59 -2.26
C ALA A 12 -4.00 -10.65 -2.80
N ILE A 13 -4.07 -10.80 -4.12
CA ILE A 13 -4.98 -11.75 -4.78
C ILE A 13 -4.12 -12.79 -5.48
N GLN A 14 -4.22 -14.06 -5.07
CA GLN A 14 -3.44 -15.16 -5.66
C GLN A 14 -4.35 -16.09 -6.47
N SER A 15 -3.84 -16.57 -7.60
CA SER A 15 -4.48 -17.64 -8.37
C SER A 15 -4.16 -19.01 -7.77
N ARG A 16 -4.92 -20.04 -8.17
CA ARG A 16 -4.60 -21.43 -7.84
C ARG A 16 -3.28 -21.94 -8.43
N SER A 17 -2.68 -21.23 -9.39
CA SER A 17 -1.33 -21.53 -9.90
C SER A 17 -0.22 -20.92 -9.03
N GLN A 18 -0.56 -20.41 -7.83
CA GLN A 18 0.36 -19.82 -6.85
C GLN A 18 1.06 -18.54 -7.32
N THR A 19 0.53 -17.86 -8.34
CA THR A 19 1.01 -16.55 -8.78
C THR A 19 0.08 -15.44 -8.28
N TYR A 20 0.66 -14.29 -7.93
CA TYR A 20 -0.08 -13.12 -7.48
C TYR A 20 -0.53 -12.29 -8.68
N LEU A 21 -1.75 -11.75 -8.58
CA LEU A 21 -2.22 -10.70 -9.47
C LEU A 21 -1.32 -9.48 -9.28
N ARG A 22 -0.76 -8.95 -10.36
CA ARG A 22 0.06 -7.75 -10.35
C ARG A 22 -0.37 -6.75 -11.42
N HIS A 23 -0.18 -5.46 -11.15
CA HIS A 23 -0.21 -4.42 -12.16
C HIS A 23 1.02 -4.48 -13.06
N VAL A 24 0.81 -4.47 -14.38
CA VAL A 24 1.88 -4.35 -15.37
C VAL A 24 2.26 -2.87 -15.50
N ASN A 25 3.41 -2.51 -14.92
CA ASN A 25 3.94 -1.15 -14.95
C ASN A 25 4.94 -0.94 -16.09
N GLU A 26 5.47 -2.02 -16.64
CA GLU A 26 6.47 -2.00 -17.69
C GLU A 26 5.93 -1.30 -18.95
N ASP A 27 6.78 -0.50 -19.60
CA ASP A 27 6.44 0.17 -20.84
C ASP A 27 6.10 -0.86 -21.92
N GLY A 28 4.93 -0.73 -22.53
CA GLY A 28 4.48 -1.64 -23.58
C GLY A 28 2.97 -1.67 -23.73
N GLU A 29 2.49 -2.51 -24.63
CA GLU A 29 1.04 -2.63 -24.92
C GLU A 29 0.21 -3.20 -23.76
N LEU A 30 0.85 -3.88 -22.81
CA LEU A 30 0.20 -4.42 -21.62
C LEU A 30 0.27 -3.48 -20.41
N HIS A 31 0.88 -2.29 -20.55
CA HIS A 31 0.90 -1.31 -19.48
C HIS A 31 -0.52 -1.01 -18.97
N GLY A 32 -0.72 -1.10 -17.66
CA GLY A 32 -2.01 -0.93 -16.99
C GLY A 32 -2.89 -2.19 -16.89
N PHE A 33 -2.50 -3.30 -17.52
CA PHE A 33 -3.19 -4.59 -17.36
C PHE A 33 -2.86 -5.22 -16.02
N LEU A 34 -3.69 -6.20 -15.65
CA LEU A 34 -3.46 -7.02 -14.47
C LEU A 34 -3.13 -8.45 -14.88
N GLU A 35 -2.02 -8.98 -14.38
CA GLU A 35 -1.52 -10.31 -14.73
C GLU A 35 -1.26 -11.17 -13.50
N PHE A 36 -1.52 -12.47 -13.61
CA PHE A 36 -1.10 -13.47 -12.64
C PHE A 36 0.36 -13.91 -12.86
N SER A 37 1.27 -12.94 -12.77
CA SER A 37 2.72 -13.12 -12.96
C SER A 37 3.55 -12.59 -11.78
N GLY A 38 2.90 -12.12 -10.69
CA GLY A 38 3.60 -11.72 -9.48
C GLY A 38 4.16 -12.92 -8.72
N GLU A 39 5.47 -12.92 -8.49
CA GLU A 39 6.15 -13.98 -7.72
C GLU A 39 6.17 -13.70 -6.21
N GLU A 40 6.08 -12.43 -5.82
CA GLU A 40 6.14 -12.00 -4.43
C GLU A 40 4.80 -11.41 -3.98
N ILE A 41 4.35 -11.82 -2.79
CA ILE A 41 3.15 -11.23 -2.19
C ILE A 41 3.37 -9.75 -1.87
N VAL A 42 4.56 -9.37 -1.36
CA VAL A 42 4.89 -8.00 -0.97
C VAL A 42 5.53 -7.24 -2.14
N SER A 43 4.70 -6.70 -3.02
CA SER A 43 5.12 -5.81 -4.10
C SER A 43 4.16 -4.62 -4.20
N PRO A 44 4.62 -3.41 -4.62
CA PRO A 44 3.70 -2.30 -4.91
C PRO A 44 2.63 -2.69 -5.93
N TYR A 45 2.96 -3.61 -6.85
CA TYR A 45 2.13 -3.99 -7.98
C TYR A 45 1.08 -5.04 -7.61
N THR A 46 1.26 -5.78 -6.52
CA THR A 46 0.38 -6.88 -6.09
C THR A 46 -0.61 -6.48 -4.99
N LYS A 47 -0.52 -5.23 -4.50
CA LYS A 47 -1.41 -4.69 -3.47
C LYS A 47 -2.64 -4.04 -4.10
N PHE A 48 -3.82 -4.50 -3.68
CA PHE A 48 -5.11 -3.95 -4.08
C PHE A 48 -5.90 -3.48 -2.88
N GLN A 49 -6.61 -2.37 -3.03
CA GLN A 49 -7.59 -1.91 -2.06
C GLN A 49 -8.98 -2.38 -2.47
N ILE A 50 -9.71 -2.98 -1.55
CA ILE A 50 -11.10 -3.40 -1.73
C ILE A 50 -11.98 -2.41 -0.95
N GLU A 51 -12.83 -1.69 -1.66
CA GLU A 51 -13.70 -0.64 -1.11
C GLU A 51 -15.16 -1.07 -1.30
N THR A 52 -15.98 -1.00 -0.25
CA THR A 52 -17.41 -1.26 -0.38
C THR A 52 -18.07 -0.20 -1.27
N ALA A 53 -18.91 -0.62 -2.20
CA ALA A 53 -19.69 0.30 -3.04
C ALA A 53 -20.72 1.08 -2.22
N LYS A 54 -21.10 2.27 -2.69
CA LYS A 54 -22.13 3.11 -2.05
C LYS A 54 -23.52 2.59 -2.33
N SER A 55 -23.75 2.03 -3.53
CA SER A 55 -25.02 1.43 -3.93
C SER A 55 -25.33 0.20 -3.09
N THR A 56 -26.49 0.21 -2.44
CA THR A 56 -27.02 -0.87 -1.59
C THR A 56 -27.74 -1.96 -2.39
N ALA A 57 -27.61 -1.96 -3.73
CA ALA A 57 -28.17 -3.02 -4.55
C ALA A 57 -27.43 -4.34 -4.24
N ALA A 58 -28.01 -5.13 -3.34
CA ALA A 58 -27.61 -6.52 -3.17
C ALA A 58 -27.72 -7.20 -4.54
N GLY A 59 -26.62 -7.75 -5.04
CA GLY A 59 -26.71 -8.86 -5.99
C GLY A 59 -27.58 -9.97 -5.36
N ASN A 60 -27.92 -11.00 -6.12
CA ASN A 60 -28.71 -12.13 -5.58
C ASN A 60 -28.01 -12.93 -4.45
N GLY A 61 -26.91 -12.43 -3.86
CA GLY A 61 -26.27 -12.93 -2.64
C GLY A 61 -26.29 -11.88 -1.52
N ASP A 62 -26.21 -12.32 -0.27
CA ASP A 62 -26.24 -11.52 0.97
C ASP A 62 -25.04 -10.53 1.14
N HIS A 63 -24.39 -10.10 0.05
CA HIS A 63 -23.13 -9.36 0.06
C HIS A 63 -23.20 -8.13 -0.87
N GLY A 64 -22.71 -6.99 -0.38
CA GLY A 64 -22.63 -5.74 -1.16
C GLY A 64 -21.57 -5.83 -2.26
N PHE A 65 -21.73 -5.00 -3.30
CA PHE A 65 -20.70 -4.85 -4.33
C PHE A 65 -19.47 -4.13 -3.78
N VAL A 66 -18.34 -4.33 -4.44
CA VAL A 66 -17.07 -3.69 -4.12
C VAL A 66 -16.46 -3.04 -5.36
N HIS A 67 -15.67 -2.01 -5.12
CA HIS A 67 -14.63 -1.56 -6.03
C HIS A 67 -13.32 -2.22 -5.64
N ILE A 68 -12.53 -2.61 -6.63
CA ILE A 68 -11.15 -3.05 -6.42
C ILE A 68 -10.26 -2.00 -7.08
N ARG A 69 -9.25 -1.53 -6.36
CA ARG A 69 -8.33 -0.49 -6.80
C ARG A 69 -6.90 -0.97 -6.73
N CYS A 70 -6.12 -0.75 -7.78
CA CYS A 70 -4.68 -1.00 -7.72
C CYS A 70 -4.02 0.06 -6.86
N CYS A 71 -3.27 -0.34 -5.82
CA CYS A 71 -2.61 0.61 -4.93
C CYS A 71 -1.42 1.33 -5.59
N TYR A 72 -0.82 0.76 -6.64
CA TYR A 72 0.31 1.38 -7.33
C TYR A 72 -0.09 2.63 -8.13
N ASN A 73 -1.05 2.49 -9.05
CA ASN A 73 -1.49 3.60 -9.91
C ASN A 73 -2.76 4.30 -9.40
N ASN A 74 -3.32 3.84 -8.26
CA ASN A 74 -4.52 4.37 -7.62
C ASN A 74 -5.80 4.32 -8.49
N LYS A 75 -5.82 3.48 -9.54
CA LYS A 75 -6.96 3.34 -10.47
C LYS A 75 -7.86 2.17 -10.10
N CYS A 76 -9.17 2.38 -10.22
CA CYS A 76 -10.18 1.34 -10.11
C CYS A 76 -10.05 0.34 -11.27
N LEU A 77 -10.29 -0.92 -10.93
CA LEU A 77 -10.39 -2.01 -11.90
C LEU A 77 -11.63 -1.81 -12.76
N VAL A 78 -11.46 -1.93 -14.07
CA VAL A 78 -12.53 -1.75 -15.06
C VAL A 78 -12.33 -2.71 -16.23
N ALA A 79 -13.44 -3.13 -16.84
CA ALA A 79 -13.40 -3.94 -18.04
C ALA A 79 -12.93 -3.13 -19.27
N LYS A 80 -12.04 -3.71 -20.06
CA LYS A 80 -11.58 -3.20 -21.35
C LYS A 80 -11.74 -4.27 -22.42
N SER A 81 -12.55 -3.97 -23.43
CA SER A 81 -12.74 -4.89 -24.56
C SER A 81 -11.57 -4.79 -25.53
N ILE A 82 -10.91 -5.92 -25.81
CA ILE A 82 -9.79 -6.02 -26.75
C ILE A 82 -9.99 -7.27 -27.58
N SER A 83 -10.06 -7.11 -28.90
CA SER A 83 -10.23 -8.23 -29.84
C SER A 83 -11.42 -9.16 -29.55
N GLY A 84 -12.46 -8.65 -28.87
CA GLY A 84 -13.66 -9.39 -28.49
C GLY A 84 -13.66 -9.94 -27.06
N ASP A 85 -12.52 -9.89 -26.36
CA ASP A 85 -12.39 -10.34 -24.98
C ASP A 85 -12.46 -9.17 -24.00
N SER A 86 -13.01 -9.42 -22.81
CA SER A 86 -13.16 -8.41 -21.75
C SER A 86 -12.06 -8.57 -20.70
N TYR A 87 -10.91 -7.95 -20.94
CA TYR A 87 -9.82 -7.90 -19.95
C TYR A 87 -10.16 -6.96 -18.81
N ILE A 88 -9.57 -7.19 -17.64
CA ILE A 88 -9.64 -6.26 -16.52
C ILE A 88 -8.33 -5.51 -16.42
N ILE A 89 -8.41 -4.18 -16.38
CA ILE A 89 -7.27 -3.29 -16.26
C ILE A 89 -7.46 -2.37 -15.05
N ALA A 90 -6.36 -1.86 -14.48
CA ALA A 90 -6.42 -0.78 -13.49
C ALA A 90 -6.41 0.56 -14.22
N GLY A 91 -7.57 0.98 -14.73
CA GLY A 91 -7.67 2.06 -15.71
C GLY A 91 -8.63 3.19 -15.38
N ALA A 92 -9.57 3.01 -14.45
CA ALA A 92 -10.56 4.03 -14.12
C ALA A 92 -10.07 4.95 -13.00
N ASP A 93 -10.12 6.27 -13.22
CA ASP A 93 -9.65 7.25 -12.23
C ASP A 93 -10.59 7.34 -11.00
N GLU A 94 -11.89 7.17 -11.23
CA GLU A 94 -12.94 7.23 -10.22
C GLU A 94 -13.86 5.99 -10.27
N PRO A 95 -14.47 5.58 -9.14
CA PRO A 95 -15.44 4.50 -9.13
C PRO A 95 -16.70 4.88 -9.90
N ASN A 96 -17.19 3.95 -10.71
CA ASN A 96 -18.46 4.06 -11.43
C ASN A 96 -19.38 2.90 -11.05
N GLU A 97 -20.54 3.24 -10.50
CA GLU A 97 -21.57 2.31 -10.03
C GLU A 97 -22.74 2.14 -11.00
N ASP A 98 -22.74 2.84 -12.15
CA ASP A 98 -23.75 2.67 -13.20
C ASP A 98 -23.55 1.34 -13.93
N GLN A 99 -24.38 0.36 -13.58
CA GLN A 99 -24.34 -0.99 -14.14
C GLN A 99 -24.69 -1.05 -15.63
N SER A 100 -25.20 0.02 -16.23
CA SER A 100 -25.47 0.07 -17.67
C SER A 100 -24.24 0.45 -18.50
N GLN A 101 -23.21 1.02 -17.88
CA GLN A 101 -22.03 1.54 -18.55
C GLN A 101 -20.90 0.52 -18.62
N SER A 102 -20.23 0.44 -19.77
CA SER A 102 -19.03 -0.40 -19.91
C SER A 102 -17.88 0.03 -18.98
N SER A 103 -17.90 1.27 -18.49
CA SER A 103 -16.97 1.80 -17.51
C SER A 103 -17.34 1.45 -16.06
N CYS A 104 -18.37 0.62 -15.83
CA CYS A 104 -18.73 0.13 -14.50
C CYS A 104 -17.52 -0.55 -13.82
N THR A 105 -17.33 -0.25 -12.54
CA THR A 105 -16.20 -0.74 -11.74
C THR A 105 -16.63 -1.66 -10.59
N LEU A 106 -17.89 -2.10 -10.62
CA LEU A 106 -18.48 -2.93 -9.58
C LEU A 106 -18.12 -4.39 -9.78
N PHE A 107 -17.66 -5.01 -8.72
CA PHE A 107 -17.44 -6.44 -8.60
C PHE A 107 -18.29 -7.00 -7.47
N GLU A 108 -18.86 -8.17 -7.69
CA GLU A 108 -19.57 -8.93 -6.67
C GLU A 108 -18.65 -10.03 -6.13
N PRO A 109 -18.26 -9.96 -4.85
CA PRO A 109 -17.50 -11.01 -4.21
C PRO A 109 -18.45 -12.15 -3.81
N ILE A 110 -18.10 -13.37 -4.20
CA ILE A 110 -18.92 -14.56 -3.97
C ILE A 110 -18.10 -15.54 -3.15
N GLN A 111 -18.59 -15.85 -1.95
CA GLN A 111 -17.96 -16.80 -1.04
C GLN A 111 -18.00 -18.21 -1.64
N ILE A 112 -16.97 -19.00 -1.33
CA ILE A 112 -16.91 -20.40 -1.71
C ILE A 112 -17.25 -21.22 -0.47
N ASP A 113 -18.45 -21.81 -0.45
CA ASP A 113 -18.82 -22.79 0.57
C ASP A 113 -18.03 -24.09 0.32
N GLY A 114 -17.36 -24.60 1.35
CA GLY A 114 -16.31 -25.62 1.20
C GLY A 114 -16.80 -27.02 0.80
N GLU A 115 -16.13 -27.60 -0.21
CA GLU A 115 -15.61 -28.99 -0.27
C GLU A 115 -15.03 -29.21 -1.68
N GLY A 116 -13.70 -29.35 -1.81
CA GLY A 116 -13.06 -29.66 -3.11
C GLY A 116 -11.65 -29.11 -3.35
N GLY A 117 -11.06 -28.36 -2.41
CA GLY A 117 -9.62 -28.08 -2.43
C GLY A 117 -8.87 -29.22 -1.75
N THR A 118 -8.33 -30.17 -2.51
CA THR A 118 -7.37 -31.13 -1.99
C THR A 118 -6.12 -30.38 -1.50
N GLY A 119 -5.92 -30.33 -0.18
CA GLY A 119 -4.62 -30.11 0.44
C GLY A 119 -4.36 -28.71 0.99
N SER A 120 -4.95 -28.40 2.15
CA SER A 120 -4.25 -27.88 3.33
C SER A 120 -5.27 -27.42 4.37
N SER A 121 -5.56 -28.30 5.33
CA SER A 121 -6.29 -28.00 6.56
C SER A 121 -5.44 -27.12 7.49
N SER A 122 -5.18 -25.90 7.07
CA SER A 122 -4.80 -24.80 7.95
C SER A 122 -5.77 -23.67 7.65
N SER A 123 -6.82 -23.56 8.46
CA SER A 123 -7.62 -22.33 8.54
C SER A 123 -6.69 -21.22 9.05
N SER A 124 -5.89 -20.66 8.16
CA SER A 124 -5.23 -19.39 8.40
C SER A 124 -6.35 -18.36 8.46
N THR A 125 -6.42 -17.58 9.54
CA THR A 125 -7.44 -16.53 9.72
C THR A 125 -7.25 -15.35 8.78
N THR A 126 -6.28 -15.42 7.85
CA THR A 126 -5.77 -14.30 7.05
C THR A 126 -6.00 -14.49 5.55
N THR A 127 -6.54 -15.63 5.12
CA THR A 127 -6.78 -15.94 3.71
C THR A 127 -8.22 -16.39 3.50
N THR A 128 -8.90 -15.74 2.57
CA THR A 128 -10.30 -16.01 2.22
C THR A 128 -10.38 -16.40 0.75
N ALA A 129 -10.91 -17.59 0.45
CA ALA A 129 -11.16 -18.00 -0.92
C ALA A 129 -12.46 -17.39 -1.45
N ALA A 130 -12.41 -16.70 -2.59
CA ALA A 130 -13.56 -16.03 -3.18
C ALA A 130 -13.55 -16.09 -4.71
N ARG A 131 -14.72 -15.90 -5.31
CA ARG A 131 -14.87 -15.53 -6.72
C ARG A 131 -15.22 -14.06 -6.83
N PHE A 132 -14.88 -13.44 -7.95
CA PHE A 132 -15.38 -12.13 -8.31
C PHE A 132 -16.18 -12.20 -9.59
N ARG A 133 -17.35 -11.57 -9.62
CA ARG A 133 -18.16 -11.37 -10.82
C ARG A 133 -18.19 -9.88 -11.17
N HIS A 134 -17.81 -9.53 -12.40
CA HIS A 134 -17.94 -8.16 -12.90
C HIS A 134 -19.43 -7.86 -13.12
N VAL A 135 -19.98 -6.88 -12.41
CA VAL A 135 -21.44 -6.67 -12.30
C VAL A 135 -22.06 -6.34 -13.65
N GLN A 136 -21.54 -5.35 -14.38
CA GLN A 136 -22.11 -4.96 -15.67
C GLN A 136 -22.03 -6.06 -16.74
N LEU A 137 -20.99 -6.91 -16.68
CA LEU A 137 -20.82 -7.98 -17.67
C LEU A 137 -21.57 -9.26 -17.27
N GLY A 138 -21.92 -9.41 -15.99
CA GLY A 138 -22.45 -10.65 -15.43
C GLY A 138 -21.49 -11.84 -15.57
N ARG A 139 -20.18 -11.58 -15.65
CA ARG A 139 -19.14 -12.60 -15.91
C ARG A 139 -18.15 -12.73 -14.76
N TYR A 140 -17.81 -13.96 -14.42
CA TYR A 140 -16.76 -14.31 -13.48
C TYR A 140 -15.39 -13.93 -14.01
N LEU A 141 -14.56 -13.42 -13.11
CA LEU A 141 -13.15 -13.18 -13.36
C LEU A 141 -12.39 -14.50 -13.41
N LEU A 142 -11.38 -14.57 -14.26
CA LEU A 142 -10.59 -15.77 -14.51
C LEU A 142 -9.12 -15.41 -14.62
N TYR A 143 -8.26 -16.31 -14.14
CA TYR A 143 -6.90 -16.39 -14.62
C TYR A 143 -6.85 -17.40 -15.79
N PRO A 144 -6.60 -16.97 -17.04
CA PRO A 144 -6.70 -17.86 -18.18
C PRO A 144 -5.47 -18.77 -18.28
N ILE A 145 -5.67 -20.03 -18.70
CA ILE A 145 -4.53 -20.93 -18.99
C ILE A 145 -4.31 -21.16 -20.51
N MET A 146 -5.29 -21.04 -21.42
CA MET A 146 -5.03 -21.49 -22.81
C MET A 146 -5.74 -20.80 -24.00
N SER A 147 -6.55 -19.75 -23.87
CA SER A 147 -7.46 -19.40 -24.99
C SER A 147 -7.29 -18.07 -25.70
N PHE A 148 -6.27 -17.26 -25.41
CA PHE A 148 -6.10 -15.96 -26.08
C PHE A 148 -4.66 -15.81 -26.52
N GLY A 149 -4.40 -15.06 -27.60
CA GLY A 149 -3.08 -14.97 -28.25
C GLY A 149 -1.94 -14.86 -27.23
N VAL A 150 -0.77 -15.46 -27.54
CA VAL A 150 0.36 -15.69 -26.60
C VAL A 150 0.67 -14.50 -25.68
N LYS A 151 0.42 -13.29 -26.18
CA LYS A 151 0.59 -12.00 -25.50
C LYS A 151 -0.25 -11.77 -24.24
N TYR A 152 -1.49 -12.27 -24.15
CA TYR A 152 -2.42 -11.96 -23.04
C TYR A 152 -2.64 -13.12 -22.07
N ARG A 153 -1.76 -14.13 -22.12
CA ARG A 153 -1.98 -15.42 -21.46
C ARG A 153 -2.11 -15.36 -19.94
N ALA A 154 -1.49 -14.38 -19.28
CA ALA A 154 -1.57 -14.23 -17.83
C ALA A 154 -2.58 -13.16 -17.39
N CYS A 155 -3.21 -12.44 -18.33
CA CYS A 155 -4.05 -11.29 -18.01
C CYS A 155 -5.39 -11.70 -17.40
N LEU A 156 -5.82 -10.98 -16.37
CA LEU A 156 -7.12 -11.14 -15.73
C LEU A 156 -8.24 -10.81 -16.73
N VAL A 157 -9.24 -11.68 -16.83
CA VAL A 157 -10.33 -11.55 -17.82
C VAL A 157 -11.69 -11.83 -17.17
N ALA A 158 -12.73 -11.09 -17.57
CA ALA A 158 -14.12 -11.39 -17.27
C ALA A 158 -14.72 -12.28 -18.39
N GLY A 159 -14.50 -13.60 -18.28
CA GLY A 159 -14.67 -14.51 -19.40
C GLY A 159 -15.92 -15.39 -19.39
N LEU A 160 -16.39 -15.85 -18.22
CA LEU A 160 -17.44 -16.87 -18.13
C LEU A 160 -18.69 -16.37 -17.41
N SER A 161 -19.88 -16.71 -17.91
CA SER A 161 -21.16 -16.42 -17.24
C SER A 161 -21.53 -17.45 -16.16
N TYR A 162 -20.72 -18.49 -15.99
CA TYR A 162 -20.88 -19.58 -15.05
C TYR A 162 -19.56 -19.85 -14.32
N THR A 163 -19.63 -20.55 -13.19
CA THR A 163 -18.45 -20.91 -12.41
C THR A 163 -17.58 -21.91 -13.16
N ASN A 164 -16.25 -21.76 -13.08
CA ASN A 164 -15.33 -22.64 -13.79
C ASN A 164 -15.11 -23.94 -12.99
N PRO A 165 -15.40 -25.13 -13.56
CA PRO A 165 -15.20 -26.40 -12.85
C PRO A 165 -13.73 -26.70 -12.50
N GLU A 166 -12.79 -26.18 -13.28
CA GLU A 166 -11.33 -26.30 -13.03
C GLU A 166 -10.85 -25.28 -11.97
N GLY A 167 -11.72 -24.34 -11.56
CA GLY A 167 -11.45 -23.39 -10.49
C GLY A 167 -10.59 -22.21 -10.91
N TYR A 168 -10.51 -21.88 -12.19
CA TYR A 168 -9.80 -20.69 -12.68
C TYR A 168 -10.43 -19.35 -12.27
N ASP A 169 -11.64 -19.40 -11.73
CA ASP A 169 -12.41 -18.28 -11.19
C ASP A 169 -12.26 -18.13 -9.66
N ILE A 170 -11.44 -18.96 -9.04
CA ILE A 170 -11.23 -19.01 -7.60
C ILE A 170 -9.90 -18.35 -7.27
N PHE A 171 -9.94 -17.39 -6.36
CA PHE A 171 -8.79 -16.63 -5.90
C PHE A 171 -8.66 -16.70 -4.39
N ASP A 172 -7.42 -16.81 -3.92
CA ASP A 172 -7.08 -16.66 -2.51
C ASP A 172 -6.84 -15.18 -2.21
N ILE A 173 -7.72 -14.61 -1.38
CA ILE A 173 -7.66 -13.21 -0.96
C ILE A 173 -6.93 -13.14 0.37
N MET A 174 -5.72 -12.64 0.34
CA MET A 174 -4.85 -12.57 1.51
C MET A 174 -4.94 -11.18 2.12
N ASP A 175 -5.22 -11.11 3.42
CA ASP A 175 -5.20 -9.87 4.18
C ASP A 175 -3.79 -9.30 4.24
N TRP A 176 -3.55 -8.24 3.47
CA TRP A 176 -2.27 -7.58 3.37
C TRP A 176 -1.81 -6.99 4.72
N GLU A 177 -2.74 -6.50 5.52
CA GLU A 177 -2.45 -5.85 6.80
C GLU A 177 -2.03 -6.88 7.87
N SER A 178 -2.50 -8.12 7.70
CA SER A 178 -2.08 -9.25 8.53
C SER A 178 -0.66 -9.76 8.22
N LEU A 179 -0.11 -9.42 7.05
CA LEU A 179 1.20 -9.94 6.63
C LEU A 179 2.29 -9.52 7.62
N LEU A 180 3.14 -10.50 7.94
CA LEU A 180 4.39 -10.27 8.64
C LEU A 180 5.49 -10.12 7.60
N ILE A 181 5.77 -8.87 7.23
CA ILE A 181 6.88 -8.56 6.33
C ILE A 181 8.14 -8.59 7.19
N LEU A 182 8.96 -9.62 6.99
CA LEU A 182 10.24 -9.73 7.67
C LEU A 182 11.27 -8.84 6.95
N PRO A 183 12.23 -8.24 7.68
CA PRO A 183 13.27 -7.42 7.05
C PRO A 183 14.04 -8.22 6.01
N LYS A 184 14.54 -7.57 4.94
CA LYS A 184 15.35 -8.26 3.91
C LYS A 184 16.60 -8.93 4.48
N HIS A 185 17.19 -8.36 5.53
CA HIS A 185 18.41 -8.85 6.18
C HIS A 185 18.10 -9.57 7.50
N VAL A 186 17.37 -10.67 7.40
CA VAL A 186 17.13 -11.61 8.51
C VAL A 186 17.52 -13.01 8.10
N ALA A 187 17.93 -13.82 9.06
CA ALA A 187 18.37 -15.18 8.79
C ALA A 187 17.22 -16.20 8.79
N PHE A 188 16.07 -15.86 8.20
CA PHE A 188 14.94 -16.78 8.00
C PHE A 188 15.01 -17.37 6.58
N LYS A 189 14.86 -18.69 6.46
CA LYS A 189 14.64 -19.38 5.18
C LYS A 189 13.25 -20.00 5.21
N GLY A 190 12.33 -19.50 4.39
CA GLY A 190 10.97 -20.04 4.28
C GLY A 190 10.92 -21.42 3.61
N ASP A 191 9.88 -22.19 3.88
CA ASP A 191 9.34 -23.22 3.01
C ASP A 191 8.00 -22.80 2.41
N ASN A 192 7.48 -23.55 1.43
CA ASN A 192 6.25 -23.20 0.70
C ASN A 192 4.98 -23.20 1.58
N ASP A 193 5.07 -23.66 2.84
CA ASP A 193 3.95 -23.78 3.77
C ASP A 193 3.92 -22.62 4.79
N GLY A 194 4.74 -21.58 4.59
CA GLY A 194 4.83 -20.43 5.49
C GLY A 194 5.61 -20.68 6.78
N ASN A 195 6.31 -21.82 6.90
CA ASN A 195 7.24 -22.06 7.99
C ASN A 195 8.62 -21.53 7.63
N VAL A 196 9.45 -21.30 8.65
CA VAL A 196 10.79 -20.76 8.51
C VAL A 196 11.81 -21.64 9.22
N ARG A 197 13.02 -21.66 8.67
CA ARG A 197 14.23 -22.16 9.30
C ARG A 197 15.09 -20.96 9.67
N ILE A 198 15.62 -20.95 10.90
CA ILE A 198 16.38 -19.80 11.42
C ILE A 198 17.85 -20.17 11.41
N LYS A 199 18.69 -19.43 10.69
CA LYS A 199 20.14 -19.66 10.66
C LYS A 199 20.83 -18.73 11.64
N ASN A 200 21.69 -19.26 12.50
CA ASN A 200 22.57 -18.43 13.30
C ASN A 200 23.76 -18.00 12.44
N ASN A 201 23.97 -16.68 12.31
CA ASN A 201 25.05 -16.14 11.48
C ASN A 201 26.45 -16.47 12.00
N HIS A 202 26.65 -16.46 13.32
CA HIS A 202 27.95 -16.74 13.94
C HIS A 202 28.41 -18.18 13.70
N PHE A 203 27.50 -19.15 13.91
CA PHE A 203 27.82 -20.57 13.72
C PHE A 203 27.62 -21.05 12.28
N GLY A 204 26.88 -20.31 11.46
CA GLY A 204 26.49 -20.75 10.11
C GLY A 204 25.52 -21.95 10.11
N LYS A 205 24.85 -22.22 11.23
CA LYS A 205 24.01 -23.41 11.47
C LYS A 205 22.55 -23.05 11.75
N PHE A 206 21.64 -23.96 11.44
CA PHE A 206 20.21 -23.78 11.69
C PHE A 206 19.82 -24.05 13.14
N TRP A 207 18.80 -23.33 13.60
CA TRP A 207 18.12 -23.57 14.86
C TRP A 207 17.43 -24.93 14.82
N ARG A 208 17.51 -25.66 15.93
CA ARG A 208 16.92 -26.98 16.11
C ARG A 208 16.47 -27.17 17.54
N ARG A 209 15.26 -27.70 17.72
CA ARG A 209 14.73 -28.09 19.03
C ARG A 209 15.38 -29.40 19.52
N SER A 210 15.90 -29.43 20.75
CA SER A 210 16.40 -30.65 21.42
C SER A 210 16.58 -30.53 22.95
N PRO A 211 15.94 -31.40 23.76
CA PRO A 211 14.61 -31.92 23.47
C PRO A 211 13.65 -30.75 23.26
N ASN A 212 13.58 -29.77 24.17
CA ASN A 212 12.78 -28.54 23.98
C ASN A 212 13.63 -27.25 23.93
N TRP A 213 14.92 -27.33 24.25
CA TRP A 213 15.84 -26.19 24.10
C TRP A 213 16.11 -25.94 22.61
N ILE A 214 16.27 -24.68 22.22
CA ILE A 214 16.61 -24.33 20.83
C ILE A 214 18.12 -24.15 20.71
N TRP A 215 18.74 -24.98 19.88
CA TRP A 215 20.19 -25.03 19.62
C TRP A 215 20.49 -24.50 18.23
N ALA A 216 21.60 -23.78 18.05
CA ALA A 216 22.10 -23.39 16.73
C ALA A 216 23.16 -24.39 16.21
N ASP A 217 22.76 -25.65 16.07
CA ASP A 217 23.70 -26.77 15.85
C ASP A 217 23.43 -27.58 14.58
N SER A 218 22.33 -27.33 13.88
CA SER A 218 21.92 -28.16 12.75
C SER A 218 22.62 -27.77 11.46
N ASN A 219 23.23 -28.77 10.81
CA ASN A 219 23.74 -28.68 9.45
C ASN A 219 22.70 -29.16 8.41
N ASP A 220 21.49 -29.52 8.84
CA ASP A 220 20.44 -29.98 7.93
C ASP A 220 20.13 -28.87 6.92
N THR A 221 20.22 -29.17 5.63
CA THR A 221 19.88 -28.23 4.56
C THR A 221 18.48 -28.46 3.99
N THR A 222 17.81 -29.53 4.43
CA THR A 222 16.44 -29.91 4.02
C THR A 222 15.39 -29.28 4.93
N ASN A 223 14.11 -29.44 4.59
CA ASN A 223 12.96 -29.06 5.42
C ASN A 223 12.23 -30.28 6.02
N ASN A 224 12.85 -31.47 6.03
CA ASN A 224 12.21 -32.69 6.50
C ASN A 224 12.24 -32.86 8.03
N ASN A 225 13.08 -32.09 8.72
CA ASN A 225 13.19 -32.12 10.15
C ASN A 225 12.31 -31.05 10.81
N SER A 226 11.18 -31.46 11.36
CA SER A 226 10.24 -30.59 12.07
C SER A 226 10.83 -29.87 13.28
N ASP A 227 11.90 -30.39 13.89
CA ASP A 227 12.63 -29.69 14.96
C ASP A 227 13.38 -28.45 14.47
N THR A 228 13.64 -28.33 13.16
CA THR A 228 14.28 -27.17 12.54
C THR A 228 13.30 -26.19 11.91
N LEU A 229 12.01 -26.52 11.92
CA LEU A 229 10.95 -25.71 11.35
C LEU A 229 10.21 -24.93 12.43
N PHE A 230 9.95 -23.66 12.14
CA PHE A 230 9.24 -22.75 13.01
C PHE A 230 8.12 -22.06 12.25
N SER A 231 6.92 -22.03 12.82
CA SER A 231 5.79 -21.27 12.32
C SER A 231 5.77 -19.92 13.04
N PRO A 232 6.07 -18.80 12.36
CA PRO A 232 5.97 -17.47 12.94
C PRO A 232 4.51 -17.05 13.07
N VAL A 233 4.18 -16.39 14.17
CA VAL A 233 2.87 -15.81 14.43
C VAL A 233 3.05 -14.33 14.77
N LYS A 234 2.50 -13.44 13.97
CA LYS A 234 2.48 -11.99 14.25
C LYS A 234 1.62 -11.72 15.47
N VAL A 235 2.18 -11.05 16.47
CA VAL A 235 1.51 -10.70 17.76
C VAL A 235 1.61 -9.21 18.10
N GLY A 236 2.14 -8.43 17.15
CA GLY A 236 2.34 -6.98 17.14
C GLY A 236 3.07 -6.60 15.85
N ASP A 237 3.35 -5.32 15.63
CA ASP A 237 3.91 -4.83 14.36
C ASP A 237 5.24 -5.49 14.00
N ASN A 238 6.21 -5.46 14.91
CA ASN A 238 7.52 -6.12 14.80
C ASN A 238 7.69 -7.27 15.80
N ILE A 239 6.58 -7.76 16.38
CA ILE A 239 6.62 -8.76 17.44
C ILE A 239 6.07 -10.07 16.89
N VAL A 240 6.89 -11.11 17.01
CA VAL A 240 6.55 -12.47 16.59
C VAL A 240 6.57 -13.42 17.77
N ALA A 241 5.73 -14.44 17.73
CA ALA A 241 5.87 -15.65 18.51
C ALA A 241 6.26 -16.79 17.55
N LEU A 242 7.26 -17.59 17.92
CA LEU A 242 7.73 -18.70 17.08
C LEU A 242 7.26 -20.03 17.64
N ARG A 243 6.44 -20.77 16.91
CA ARG A 243 6.03 -22.14 17.26
C ARG A 243 6.95 -23.14 16.58
N ASN A 244 7.57 -24.04 17.33
CA ASN A 244 8.35 -25.13 16.72
C ASN A 244 7.43 -26.28 16.29
N LEU A 245 7.62 -26.81 15.08
CA LEU A 245 6.76 -27.86 14.54
C LEU A 245 7.03 -29.24 15.16
N GLY A 246 8.22 -29.45 15.73
CA GLY A 246 8.60 -30.73 16.36
C GLY A 246 7.82 -31.07 17.62
N ASN A 247 7.33 -30.06 18.35
CA ASN A 247 6.49 -30.28 19.54
C ASN A 247 5.23 -29.39 19.61
N ASN A 248 4.97 -28.58 18.58
CA ASN A 248 3.85 -27.64 18.49
C ASN A 248 3.77 -26.59 19.60
N ASN A 249 4.85 -26.37 20.36
CA ASN A 249 4.91 -25.33 21.40
C ASN A 249 5.56 -24.05 20.88
N PHE A 250 5.16 -22.92 21.47
CA PHE A 250 5.81 -21.64 21.32
C PHE A 250 7.14 -21.58 22.08
N CYS A 251 8.12 -20.99 21.42
CA CYS A 251 9.41 -20.65 21.98
C CYS A 251 9.26 -19.48 22.96
N LYS A 252 9.80 -19.62 24.16
CA LYS A 252 9.86 -18.57 25.17
C LYS A 252 11.23 -18.46 25.81
N ARG A 253 11.50 -17.30 26.41
CA ARG A 253 12.60 -17.15 27.36
C ARG A 253 12.31 -18.00 28.60
N LEU A 254 13.23 -18.89 28.96
CA LEU A 254 13.09 -19.81 30.08
C LEU A 254 14.38 -19.91 30.89
N THR A 255 14.24 -20.01 32.21
CA THR A 255 15.31 -20.35 33.14
C THR A 255 14.98 -21.70 33.79
N ALA A 256 15.68 -22.75 33.38
CA ALA A 256 15.50 -24.14 33.82
C ALA A 256 16.73 -24.98 33.42
N ASP A 257 16.88 -26.19 33.96
CA ASP A 257 17.95 -27.14 33.58
C ASP A 257 19.38 -26.54 33.58
N GLY A 258 19.66 -25.69 34.57
CA GLY A 258 20.94 -24.98 34.69
C GLY A 258 21.19 -23.91 33.62
N LYS A 259 20.19 -23.56 32.82
CA LYS A 259 20.26 -22.54 31.76
C LYS A 259 19.44 -21.32 32.19
N THR A 260 20.00 -20.14 32.00
CA THR A 260 19.37 -18.88 32.41
C THR A 260 18.94 -18.09 31.19
N ASN A 261 17.66 -17.74 31.13
CA ASN A 261 17.07 -16.92 30.05
C ASN A 261 17.34 -17.45 28.62
N CYS A 262 17.47 -18.76 28.45
CA CYS A 262 17.68 -19.37 27.14
C CYS A 262 16.35 -19.60 26.40
N LEU A 263 16.42 -19.86 25.10
CA LEU A 263 15.25 -20.09 24.26
C LEU A 263 14.78 -21.55 24.33
N ASN A 264 13.49 -21.76 24.62
CA ASN A 264 12.89 -23.07 24.79
C ASN A 264 11.45 -23.14 24.25
N ALA A 265 11.11 -24.17 23.47
CA ALA A 265 9.76 -24.46 22.99
C ALA A 265 8.91 -25.14 24.08
N ALA A 266 8.43 -24.34 25.04
CA ALA A 266 7.94 -24.84 26.34
C ALA A 266 6.44 -24.66 26.60
N ILE A 267 5.72 -23.83 25.84
CA ILE A 267 4.33 -23.46 26.16
C ILE A 267 3.43 -23.54 24.93
N SER A 268 2.21 -24.05 25.09
CA SER A 268 1.26 -24.22 23.98
C SER A 268 0.51 -22.93 23.59
N THR A 269 0.59 -21.88 24.42
CA THR A 269 -0.09 -20.60 24.22
C THR A 269 0.88 -19.42 24.20
N ILE A 270 0.48 -18.36 23.50
CA ILE A 270 1.26 -17.12 23.42
C ILE A 270 1.18 -16.40 24.77
N SER A 271 2.35 -16.06 25.34
CA SER A 271 2.49 -15.36 26.62
C SER A 271 3.49 -14.22 26.49
N LYS A 272 3.68 -13.42 27.55
CA LYS A 272 4.64 -12.30 27.50
C LYS A 272 6.05 -12.76 27.14
N GLU A 273 6.48 -13.93 27.61
CA GLU A 273 7.83 -14.44 27.35
C GLU A 273 8.02 -15.11 25.99
N THR A 274 6.94 -15.32 25.22
CA THR A 274 7.02 -15.85 23.84
C THR A 274 7.17 -14.75 22.80
N ARG A 275 7.01 -13.48 23.20
CA ARG A 275 7.07 -12.31 22.32
C ARG A 275 8.52 -11.97 22.02
N MET A 276 8.89 -12.02 20.75
CA MET A 276 10.22 -11.67 20.25
C MET A 276 10.10 -10.46 19.34
N VAL A 277 10.90 -9.43 19.58
CA VAL A 277 11.04 -8.32 18.66
C VAL A 277 11.95 -8.76 17.51
N VAL A 278 11.49 -8.59 16.28
CA VAL A 278 12.31 -8.78 15.08
C VAL A 278 12.90 -7.43 14.70
N GLU A 279 14.23 -7.37 14.69
CA GLU A 279 14.99 -6.21 14.26
C GLU A 279 15.65 -6.47 12.90
N GLU A 280 15.77 -5.42 12.09
CA GLU A 280 16.49 -5.47 10.82
C GLU A 280 18.00 -5.39 11.10
N LEU A 281 18.82 -6.22 10.44
CA LEU A 281 20.28 -6.19 10.59
C LEU A 281 20.95 -5.05 9.80
N VAL A 282 20.28 -3.89 9.73
CA VAL A 282 20.71 -2.69 9.02
C VAL A 282 20.99 -1.59 10.06
N ILE A 283 22.19 -1.02 10.02
CA ILE A 283 22.61 0.10 10.86
C ILE A 283 22.01 1.40 10.34
N SER A 284 22.17 1.65 9.03
CA SER A 284 21.68 2.85 8.37
C SER A 284 21.24 2.57 6.94
N ARG A 285 20.33 3.40 6.45
CA ARG A 285 19.75 3.31 5.10
C ARG A 285 19.80 4.68 4.41
N GLU A 286 20.45 4.72 3.26
CA GLU A 286 20.50 5.90 2.39
C GLU A 286 19.57 5.69 1.19
N ILE A 287 18.70 6.66 0.95
CA ILE A 287 17.81 6.72 -0.22
C ILE A 287 18.26 7.88 -1.11
N TYR A 288 18.66 7.59 -2.34
CA TYR A 288 19.17 8.60 -3.28
C TYR A 288 18.83 8.22 -4.73
N ASN A 289 19.22 9.06 -5.70
CA ASN A 289 18.85 8.90 -7.12
C ASN A 289 17.34 8.78 -7.33
N VAL A 290 16.56 9.55 -6.57
CA VAL A 290 15.10 9.51 -6.66
C VAL A 290 14.64 10.12 -7.99
N ASN A 291 13.87 9.37 -8.76
CA ASN A 291 13.36 9.79 -10.06
C ASN A 291 11.84 9.72 -10.08
N PHE A 292 11.21 10.89 -10.11
CA PHE A 292 9.75 11.01 -10.15
C PHE A 292 9.20 10.88 -11.57
N ARG A 293 8.13 10.11 -11.70
CA ARG A 293 7.37 9.98 -12.94
C ARG A 293 6.32 11.07 -13.05
N THR A 294 6.76 12.27 -13.44
CA THR A 294 5.90 13.48 -13.48
C THR A 294 5.28 13.79 -14.84
N LEU A 295 5.84 13.23 -15.93
CA LEU A 295 5.57 13.72 -17.29
C LEU A 295 4.30 13.18 -17.94
N ASP A 296 3.70 12.11 -17.42
CA ASP A 296 2.48 11.54 -17.96
C ASP A 296 1.34 11.64 -16.94
N ALA A 297 0.23 12.26 -17.34
CA ALA A 297 -1.03 12.30 -16.58
C ALA A 297 -1.62 10.89 -16.30
N THR A 298 -0.96 9.83 -16.74
CA THR A 298 -1.29 8.43 -16.43
C THR A 298 -0.66 7.95 -15.12
N HIS A 299 0.40 8.59 -14.62
CA HIS A 299 1.18 8.11 -13.48
C HIS A 299 1.01 8.98 -12.22
N ALA A 300 1.09 10.30 -12.35
CA ALA A 300 0.91 11.21 -11.23
C ALA A 300 -0.56 11.70 -11.16
N ARG A 301 -1.16 11.68 -9.96
CA ARG A 301 -2.55 12.10 -9.73
C ARG A 301 -2.59 13.37 -8.91
N ILE A 302 -3.45 14.33 -9.30
CA ILE A 302 -3.84 15.48 -8.48
C ILE A 302 -5.33 15.31 -8.14
N TYR A 303 -5.68 15.40 -6.87
CA TYR A 303 -7.03 15.14 -6.36
C TYR A 303 -7.34 16.00 -5.13
N ASN A 304 -8.57 15.89 -4.60
CA ASN A 304 -9.04 16.66 -3.44
C ASN A 304 -8.83 18.17 -3.55
N GLN A 305 -8.99 18.73 -4.75
CA GLN A 305 -8.81 20.15 -5.01
C GLN A 305 -9.98 20.94 -4.46
N ASN A 306 -9.72 21.77 -3.44
CA ASN A 306 -10.73 22.61 -2.80
C ASN A 306 -10.21 24.04 -2.65
N ILE A 307 -11.06 25.02 -2.94
CA ILE A 307 -10.76 26.43 -2.67
C ILE A 307 -10.89 26.67 -1.17
N ILE A 308 -9.84 27.23 -0.56
CA ILE A 308 -9.79 27.57 0.86
C ILE A 308 -9.55 29.07 1.05
N LEU A 309 -10.17 29.64 2.08
CA LEU A 309 -9.93 31.02 2.53
C LEU A 309 -8.73 31.01 3.48
N LEU A 310 -7.65 31.69 3.10
CA LEU A 310 -6.40 31.73 3.87
C LEU A 310 -6.35 32.91 4.84
N ALA A 311 -6.80 34.08 4.38
CA ALA A 311 -6.81 35.30 5.18
C ALA A 311 -7.91 36.24 4.70
N THR A 312 -8.41 37.08 5.61
CA THR A 312 -9.33 38.17 5.27
C THR A 312 -8.98 39.43 6.06
N GLN A 313 -9.01 40.58 5.38
CA GLN A 313 -8.72 41.88 5.95
C GLN A 313 -9.68 42.93 5.37
N PRO A 314 -10.39 43.71 6.20
CA PRO A 314 -11.20 44.81 5.74
C PRO A 314 -10.41 46.13 5.65
N ALA A 315 -10.77 46.96 4.67
CA ALA A 315 -10.41 48.36 4.59
C ALA A 315 -11.69 49.21 4.56
N THR A 316 -11.73 50.30 5.29
CA THR A 316 -12.90 51.19 5.36
C THR A 316 -12.52 52.60 4.99
N ASN A 317 -13.34 53.23 4.15
CA ASN A 317 -13.21 54.62 3.75
C ASN A 317 -14.47 55.39 4.14
N THR A 318 -14.36 56.25 5.15
CA THR A 318 -15.42 57.14 5.63
C THR A 318 -15.37 58.53 5.00
N THR A 319 -14.47 58.76 4.04
CA THR A 319 -14.31 60.03 3.33
C THR A 319 -15.15 60.07 2.05
N GLN A 320 -15.21 61.24 1.42
CA GLN A 320 -15.93 61.46 0.16
C GLN A 320 -15.05 61.22 -1.10
N GLU A 321 -13.78 60.82 -0.91
CA GLU A 321 -12.84 60.59 -2.01
C GLU A 321 -12.27 59.16 -1.92
N THR A 322 -11.99 58.52 -3.06
CA THR A 322 -11.36 57.19 -3.09
C THR A 322 -9.92 57.29 -2.58
N HIS A 323 -9.52 56.40 -1.68
CA HIS A 323 -8.11 56.20 -1.32
C HIS A 323 -7.66 54.76 -1.54
N THR A 324 -6.36 54.56 -1.72
CA THR A 324 -5.78 53.21 -1.80
C THR A 324 -5.28 52.80 -0.42
N SER A 325 -5.73 51.66 0.07
CA SER A 325 -5.25 51.06 1.32
C SER A 325 -4.31 49.91 1.01
N THR A 326 -3.20 49.82 1.75
CA THR A 326 -2.32 48.63 1.72
C THR A 326 -2.71 47.72 2.87
N LEU A 327 -3.12 46.50 2.55
CA LEU A 327 -3.48 45.47 3.52
C LEU A 327 -2.36 44.43 3.57
N ASN A 328 -1.90 44.12 4.77
CA ASN A 328 -0.99 43.00 5.01
C ASN A 328 -1.83 41.79 5.44
N LEU A 329 -1.96 40.80 4.55
CA LEU A 329 -2.66 39.56 4.81
C LEU A 329 -1.64 38.51 5.27
N THR A 330 -1.79 38.04 6.50
CA THR A 330 -0.96 36.97 7.05
C THR A 330 -1.72 35.64 7.03
N TYR A 331 -1.08 34.59 6.53
CA TYR A 331 -1.63 33.23 6.53
C TYR A 331 -0.56 32.18 6.86
N THR A 332 -0.99 30.98 7.21
CA THR A 332 -0.10 29.83 7.41
C THR A 332 -0.07 28.98 6.15
N ASP A 333 1.09 28.86 5.51
CA ASP A 333 1.36 27.93 4.44
C ASP A 333 1.70 26.56 5.03
N THR A 334 0.76 25.62 4.90
CA THR A 334 0.93 24.23 5.35
C THR A 334 1.22 23.34 4.15
N LYS A 335 2.34 22.62 4.21
CA LYS A 335 2.73 21.59 3.24
C LYS A 335 2.90 20.28 3.97
N SER A 336 2.40 19.19 3.42
CA SER A 336 2.68 17.85 3.94
C SER A 336 3.28 16.95 2.88
N ARG A 337 4.08 15.99 3.33
CA ARG A 337 4.74 15.01 2.48
C ARG A 337 4.83 13.66 3.16
N THR A 338 4.66 12.62 2.37
CA THR A 338 4.77 11.21 2.77
C THR A 338 5.44 10.45 1.63
N TRP A 339 6.40 9.60 1.96
CA TRP A 339 7.07 8.73 0.99
C TRP A 339 6.76 7.28 1.34
N ASN A 340 6.19 6.56 0.39
CA ASN A 340 5.81 5.15 0.52
C ASN A 340 6.58 4.29 -0.49
N GLY A 341 6.62 2.97 -0.25
CA GLY A 341 7.33 1.97 -1.06
C GLY A 341 7.53 0.68 -0.26
N SER A 342 8.14 -0.35 -0.87
CA SER A 342 8.14 -1.74 -0.34
C SER A 342 9.10 -2.02 0.83
N VAL A 343 9.70 -0.99 1.43
CA VAL A 343 10.71 -1.13 2.49
C VAL A 343 10.14 -1.90 3.69
N SER A 344 10.74 -3.08 3.95
CA SER A 344 10.19 -4.18 4.75
C SER A 344 10.10 -3.94 6.26
N LEU A 345 10.98 -3.12 6.84
CA LEU A 345 10.91 -2.74 8.24
C LEU A 345 11.51 -1.34 8.44
N LYS A 346 10.95 -0.58 9.38
CA LYS A 346 11.21 0.85 9.53
C LYS A 346 11.69 1.23 10.93
N LEU A 347 11.44 0.37 11.92
CA LEU A 347 11.71 0.70 13.32
C LEU A 347 13.20 0.51 13.65
N GLY A 348 13.81 1.57 14.16
CA GLY A 348 15.16 1.55 14.75
C GLY A 348 16.30 1.69 13.75
N VAL A 349 16.02 1.78 12.45
CA VAL A 349 17.03 2.04 11.42
C VAL A 349 17.10 3.54 11.16
N GLU A 350 18.29 4.12 11.17
CA GLU A 350 18.50 5.51 10.78
C GLU A 350 18.38 5.63 9.25
N ILE A 351 17.42 6.42 8.77
CA ILE A 351 17.14 6.59 7.35
C ILE A 351 17.40 8.04 6.94
N SER A 352 18.18 8.23 5.87
CA SER A 352 18.38 9.52 5.22
C SER A 352 17.90 9.48 3.76
N ILE A 353 17.24 10.54 3.30
CA ILE A 353 16.80 10.69 1.91
C ILE A 353 17.43 11.92 1.26
N GLU A 354 17.88 11.76 0.02
CA GLU A 354 18.32 12.81 -0.90
C GLU A 354 17.38 12.81 -2.11
N SER A 355 16.53 13.83 -2.22
CA SER A 355 15.50 13.91 -3.26
C SER A 355 14.92 15.32 -3.41
N GLY A 356 14.42 15.69 -4.58
CA GLY A 356 13.56 16.87 -4.74
C GLY A 356 12.17 16.65 -4.12
N ILE A 357 11.39 17.71 -3.91
CA ILE A 357 10.03 17.61 -3.34
C ILE A 357 9.00 17.95 -4.43
N PRO A 358 8.13 17.01 -4.83
CA PRO A 358 7.00 17.28 -5.71
C PRO A 358 5.98 18.20 -5.05
N LEU A 359 5.59 19.26 -5.76
CA LEU A 359 4.53 20.20 -5.39
C LEU A 359 3.55 20.38 -6.55
N ILE A 360 2.31 20.72 -6.23
CA ILE A 360 1.31 21.13 -7.22
C ILE A 360 1.52 22.62 -7.53
N GLU A 361 1.73 22.96 -8.79
CA GLU A 361 1.86 24.33 -9.29
C GLU A 361 1.11 24.44 -10.63
N GLU A 362 0.21 25.44 -10.75
CA GLU A 362 -0.64 25.63 -11.94
C GLU A 362 -1.35 24.36 -12.42
N GLY A 363 -1.74 23.48 -11.49
CA GLY A 363 -2.39 22.20 -11.80
C GLY A 363 -1.45 21.13 -12.39
N LYS A 364 -0.13 21.29 -12.27
CA LYS A 364 0.90 20.32 -12.67
C LYS A 364 1.79 19.95 -11.49
N ILE A 365 2.48 18.83 -11.60
CA ILE A 365 3.50 18.43 -10.62
C ILE A 365 4.84 19.01 -11.02
N VAL A 366 5.43 19.81 -10.13
CA VAL A 366 6.78 20.38 -10.27
C VAL A 366 7.64 19.83 -9.14
N VAL A 367 8.82 19.29 -9.49
CA VAL A 367 9.79 18.81 -8.51
C VAL A 367 10.72 19.97 -8.16
N THR A 368 10.73 20.35 -6.89
CA THR A 368 11.59 21.43 -6.38
C THR A 368 13.04 20.98 -6.14
N THR A 369 13.90 21.91 -5.74
CA THR A 369 15.32 21.66 -5.47
C THR A 369 15.57 20.55 -4.44
N GLU A 370 16.76 19.96 -4.50
CA GLU A 370 17.18 18.84 -3.67
C GLU A 370 17.02 19.12 -2.16
N PHE A 371 16.35 18.20 -1.49
CA PHE A 371 16.23 18.09 -0.04
C PHE A 371 17.09 16.92 0.43
N THR A 372 17.85 17.14 1.51
CA THR A 372 18.54 16.08 2.26
C THR A 372 18.07 16.13 3.70
N GLY A 373 17.67 14.99 4.26
CA GLY A 373 17.32 14.92 5.68
C GLY A 373 16.96 13.54 6.19
N SER A 374 16.86 13.43 7.52
CA SER A 374 16.30 12.25 8.18
C SER A 374 14.83 12.10 7.82
N TYR A 375 14.39 10.87 7.58
CA TYR A 375 13.02 10.62 7.19
C TYR A 375 12.52 9.24 7.65
N GLU A 376 11.32 9.17 8.23
CA GLU A 376 10.69 7.90 8.56
C GLU A 376 9.72 7.47 7.45
N TRP A 377 9.98 6.31 6.86
CA TRP A 377 9.20 5.82 5.72
C TRP A 377 7.70 5.70 6.04
N GLY A 378 6.83 6.23 5.18
CA GLY A 378 5.37 6.21 5.36
C GLY A 378 4.84 7.11 6.47
N GLU A 379 5.71 7.84 7.20
CA GLU A 379 5.26 8.91 8.08
C GLU A 379 4.95 10.15 7.24
N THR A 380 3.84 10.81 7.59
CA THR A 380 3.45 12.11 7.02
C THR A 380 4.08 13.22 7.85
N VAL A 381 4.98 13.99 7.23
CA VAL A 381 5.59 15.16 7.85
C VAL A 381 4.90 16.41 7.31
N SER A 382 4.45 17.28 8.22
CA SER A 382 3.86 18.58 7.89
C SER A 382 4.80 19.71 8.30
N THR A 383 4.95 20.69 7.41
CA THR A 383 5.66 21.95 7.66
C THR A 383 4.69 23.11 7.58
N GLU A 384 4.74 24.00 8.56
CA GLU A 384 3.92 25.22 8.61
C GLU A 384 4.85 26.43 8.61
N ASN A 385 4.62 27.37 7.70
CA ASN A 385 5.34 28.63 7.65
C ASN A 385 4.34 29.79 7.63
N GLN A 386 4.60 30.82 8.44
CA GLN A 386 3.81 32.03 8.39
C GLN A 386 4.26 32.88 7.19
N VAL A 387 3.32 33.25 6.34
CA VAL A 387 3.55 34.04 5.12
C VAL A 387 2.76 35.32 5.21
N GLU A 388 3.40 36.44 4.87
CA GLU A 388 2.78 37.74 4.74
C GLU A 388 2.66 38.12 3.27
N SER A 389 1.53 38.71 2.91
CA SER A 389 1.25 39.14 1.55
C SER A 389 0.61 40.52 1.55
N ASP A 390 1.28 41.47 0.90
CA ASP A 390 0.78 42.83 0.78
C ASP A 390 -0.14 42.95 -0.44
N TYR A 391 -1.31 43.53 -0.23
CA TYR A 391 -2.29 43.81 -1.27
C TYR A 391 -2.78 45.25 -1.21
N MET A 392 -2.65 45.96 -2.32
CA MET A 392 -3.13 47.34 -2.46
C MET A 392 -4.54 47.34 -3.06
N VAL A 393 -5.51 47.89 -2.35
CA VAL A 393 -6.91 47.93 -2.78
C VAL A 393 -7.46 49.36 -2.79
N PRO A 394 -8.10 49.82 -3.87
CA PRO A 394 -8.85 51.07 -3.85
C PRO A 394 -10.12 50.89 -3.00
N VAL A 395 -10.38 51.85 -2.11
CA VAL A 395 -11.56 51.85 -1.24
C VAL A 395 -12.41 53.07 -1.62
N PRO A 396 -13.53 52.89 -2.34
CA PRO A 396 -14.39 54.00 -2.76
C PRO A 396 -14.98 54.80 -1.60
N PRO A 397 -15.50 56.03 -1.85
CA PRO A 397 -16.11 56.86 -0.82
C PRO A 397 -17.25 56.15 -0.09
N MET A 398 -17.30 56.28 1.23
CA MET A 398 -18.37 55.72 2.06
C MET A 398 -18.56 54.20 1.86
N THR A 399 -17.47 53.45 1.72
CA THR A 399 -17.51 51.99 1.58
C THR A 399 -16.57 51.27 2.54
N LYS A 400 -16.88 49.99 2.77
CA LYS A 400 -15.98 49.00 3.34
C LYS A 400 -15.67 47.97 2.25
N VAL A 401 -14.39 47.80 1.94
CA VAL A 401 -13.90 46.75 1.04
C VAL A 401 -13.28 45.66 1.88
N THR A 402 -13.78 44.43 1.76
CA THR A 402 -13.19 43.24 2.40
C THR A 402 -12.37 42.49 1.36
N VAL A 403 -11.08 42.32 1.64
CA VAL A 403 -10.17 41.53 0.79
C VAL A 403 -9.99 40.16 1.41
N SER A 404 -10.15 39.13 0.58
CA SER A 404 -9.97 37.73 0.94
C SER A 404 -8.86 37.13 0.08
N LEU A 405 -7.84 36.54 0.71
CA LEU A 405 -6.84 35.74 0.03
C LEU A 405 -7.33 34.28 0.00
N LEU A 406 -7.50 33.74 -1.20
CA LEU A 406 -7.89 32.35 -1.43
C LEU A 406 -6.80 31.59 -2.16
N ALA A 407 -6.78 30.27 -1.97
CA ALA A 407 -5.93 29.36 -2.72
C ALA A 407 -6.67 28.04 -2.94
N THR A 408 -6.20 27.25 -3.90
CA THR A 408 -6.60 25.84 -4.03
C THR A 408 -5.67 25.00 -3.19
N GLN A 409 -6.20 24.25 -2.23
CA GLN A 409 -5.48 23.16 -1.57
C GLN A 409 -5.76 21.88 -2.34
N GLY A 410 -4.73 21.13 -2.68
CA GLY A 410 -4.86 19.83 -3.36
C GLY A 410 -3.88 18.81 -2.81
N SER A 411 -4.19 17.55 -3.11
CA SER A 411 -3.33 16.41 -2.83
C SER A 411 -2.76 15.86 -4.13
N CYS A 412 -1.55 15.31 -4.07
CA CYS A 412 -0.94 14.62 -5.19
C CYS A 412 -0.34 13.29 -4.77
N ASP A 413 -0.40 12.29 -5.66
CA ASP A 413 0.35 11.04 -5.57
C ASP A 413 1.29 10.96 -6.78
N VAL A 414 2.58 10.72 -6.56
CA VAL A 414 3.62 10.72 -7.59
C VAL A 414 4.49 9.46 -7.47
N PRO A 415 4.41 8.52 -8.41
CA PRO A 415 5.28 7.34 -8.43
C PRO A 415 6.75 7.73 -8.65
N PHE A 416 7.67 7.00 -8.02
CA PHE A 416 9.10 7.22 -8.17
C PHE A 416 9.93 5.93 -8.07
N SER A 417 11.08 5.95 -8.75
CA SER A 417 12.16 4.98 -8.54
C SER A 417 13.29 5.60 -7.70
N TYR A 418 14.10 4.76 -7.06
CA TYR A 418 15.17 5.20 -6.17
C TYR A 418 16.24 4.12 -5.99
N THR A 419 17.43 4.53 -5.56
CA THR A 419 18.47 3.63 -5.08
C THR A 419 18.45 3.60 -3.55
N GLN A 420 18.40 2.39 -2.99
CA GLN A 420 18.55 2.13 -1.56
C GLN A 420 19.95 1.57 -1.32
N ARG A 421 20.67 2.13 -0.34
CA ARG A 421 21.92 1.58 0.18
C ARG A 421 21.78 1.31 1.67
N ASP A 422 21.87 0.03 2.03
CA ASP A 422 21.83 -0.41 3.41
C ASP A 422 23.24 -0.71 3.90
N THR A 423 23.62 -0.16 5.06
CA THR A 423 24.84 -0.54 5.78
C THR A 423 24.46 -1.58 6.83
N LEU A 424 24.93 -2.81 6.66
CA LEU A 424 24.62 -3.93 7.55
C LEU A 424 25.47 -3.90 8.83
N MET A 425 25.08 -4.70 9.82
CA MET A 425 25.80 -4.83 11.11
C MET A 425 27.27 -5.29 10.97
N ASN A 426 27.61 -5.97 9.88
CA ASN A 426 28.99 -6.37 9.56
C ASN A 426 29.79 -5.29 8.79
N GLY A 427 29.19 -4.13 8.52
CA GLY A 427 29.74 -3.04 7.71
C GLY A 427 29.61 -3.22 6.19
N GLU A 428 29.02 -4.33 5.74
CA GLU A 428 28.75 -4.56 4.32
C GLU A 428 27.68 -3.60 3.81
N GLN A 429 27.86 -3.10 2.58
CA GLN A 429 26.90 -2.26 1.92
C GLN A 429 26.13 -3.05 0.87
N VAL A 430 24.81 -3.08 0.99
CA VAL A 430 23.91 -3.70 0.01
C VAL A 430 23.17 -2.59 -0.73
N ILE A 431 23.33 -2.56 -2.06
CA ILE A 431 22.72 -1.56 -2.93
C ILE A 431 21.63 -2.21 -3.79
N GLN A 432 20.46 -1.60 -3.83
CA GLN A 432 19.32 -2.05 -4.63
C GLN A 432 18.71 -0.86 -5.37
N ASN A 433 18.29 -1.08 -6.61
CA ASN A 433 17.45 -0.12 -7.34
C ASN A 433 16.01 -0.60 -7.24
N LEU A 434 15.14 0.28 -6.77
CA LEU A 434 13.75 -0.01 -6.50
C LEU A 434 12.88 0.93 -7.34
N ASP A 435 11.78 0.38 -7.82
CA ASP A 435 10.82 1.07 -8.67
C ASP A 435 9.42 0.81 -8.11
N ASP A 436 9.24 1.21 -6.86
CA ASP A 436 8.03 0.91 -6.08
C ASP A 436 7.56 2.08 -5.22
N GLY A 437 8.20 3.25 -5.39
CA GLY A 437 7.96 4.42 -4.57
C GLY A 437 6.67 5.12 -4.96
N VAL A 438 5.94 5.63 -3.96
CA VAL A 438 4.81 6.56 -4.15
C VAL A 438 4.96 7.71 -3.16
N TYR A 439 5.12 8.92 -3.67
CA TYR A 439 5.12 10.15 -2.89
C TYR A 439 3.70 10.70 -2.80
N THR A 440 3.23 11.04 -1.60
CA THR A 440 1.98 11.77 -1.39
C THR A 440 2.29 13.14 -0.82
N GLY A 441 1.79 14.20 -1.47
CA GLY A 441 2.00 15.58 -1.06
C GLY A 441 0.69 16.37 -0.96
N ILE A 442 0.62 17.32 -0.03
CA ILE A 442 -0.48 18.29 0.06
C ILE A 442 0.13 19.70 0.12
N ASN A 443 -0.34 20.60 -0.75
CA ASN A 443 0.06 22.00 -0.73
C ASN A 443 -1.05 22.93 -1.27
N CYS A 444 -0.91 24.23 -0.98
CA CYS A 444 -1.72 25.28 -1.58
C CYS A 444 -1.08 25.77 -2.89
N PHE A 445 -1.90 26.08 -3.88
CA PHE A 445 -1.51 26.60 -5.20
C PHE A 445 -2.63 27.47 -5.78
N ASN A 446 -2.40 28.13 -6.92
CA ASN A 446 -3.37 29.04 -7.57
C ASN A 446 -3.93 30.10 -6.60
N PHE A 447 -3.05 30.90 -6.00
CA PHE A 447 -3.44 31.97 -5.07
C PHE A 447 -4.10 33.13 -5.82
N TYR A 448 -5.20 33.67 -5.27
CA TYR A 448 -5.86 34.86 -5.81
C TYR A 448 -6.57 35.65 -4.72
N TYR A 449 -6.84 36.92 -5.02
CA TYR A 449 -7.60 37.82 -4.14
C TYR A 449 -9.04 37.98 -4.63
N ASP A 450 -9.97 37.89 -3.71
CA ASP A 450 -11.37 38.26 -3.91
C ASP A 450 -11.70 39.51 -3.10
N THR A 451 -12.49 40.43 -3.66
CA THR A 451 -12.82 41.70 -3.02
C THR A 451 -14.32 41.90 -2.99
N LYS A 452 -14.87 42.18 -1.80
CA LYS A 452 -16.29 42.48 -1.60
C LYS A 452 -16.46 43.90 -1.08
N GLU A 453 -17.21 44.72 -1.81
CA GLU A 453 -17.56 46.08 -1.42
C GLU A 453 -18.93 46.13 -0.74
N GLU A 454 -19.01 46.87 0.37
CA GLU A 454 -20.24 47.15 1.11
C GLU A 454 -20.35 48.66 1.36
N LYS A 455 -21.54 49.23 1.15
CA LYS A 455 -21.80 50.64 1.48
C LYS A 455 -21.88 50.82 3.01
N LEU A 456 -21.34 51.92 3.51
CA LEU A 456 -21.39 52.32 4.93
C LEU A 456 -22.72 52.93 5.35
#